data_AF-A0A9E2R354-F1
#
_entry.id   AF-A0A9E2R354-F1
#
_cell.length_a   1.000
_cell.length_b   1.000
_cell.length_c   1.000
_cell.angle_alpha   90.00
_cell.angle_beta   90.00
_cell.angle_gamma   90.00
#
_symmetry.space_group_name_H-M   'P 1'
#
loop_
_entity.id
_entity.type
_entity.pdbx_description
1 polymer ?
#
loop_
_entity_poly.entity_id
_entity_poly.type
_entity_poly.pdbx_seq_one_letter_code
_entity_poly.pdbx_strand_id
1 'polypeptide(L)'
;NNFATLEPGEPFHAQVVTVAASVWWNWSPAVSTNVLIDTAGSGFNPVLAVYTGPDLQGLVPVAASTNDPLHGLKAHVNFNAVQGTTYRIAVAGYDTNGVGPIRLRVAPGALPDYIGPSVSITNPPGGIVSTTNILTIAGTAKDDDPANAATPVLEVFLQVNQNPPVPVIGTTNWSGTVTLPPGTNLISAFALDLAGNLGATDQVVIAYVNPTNDDFADAIQLLGTTGVVSAINGRATLEPGEPLHCGNEGGHSIWYSWIAPADGTLSLTTTNSDFDTLLDLYVGTALTNLVDLVCADGFGILSQAVVSNQLYYISVDGYGGASGHIQLQYSFIGVASSQQFVNLTVDQPLGGTVSPTSRTLPVYSPVTLTAAPEPNYQFVTWTGGVTNTANPLNLTLGADLEISAVFQVKKYIDSFETGDFSAWPWTTTGPSPWLVQSNVVALGKFAAQSGAIGDSQSSSLFLTLQTQAGTGSFDLRVSSEAGFDWLEFWLNGVRLQRWSGETGWLNYRFAVPSGVNVFEWRYTKDANYAAGLDAGFIDDLYLPVGGTGTANLTPQIGLTFLPAGLPLITVQGPVNQLYYLQGSVDLQTWTPLVTNVAGLAGFQFVDPQATNYPARLYRALAP
;
A
#
# COMPACT_ATOMS: atom_id res chain seq x y z
N ASN A 1 22.96 -4.14 53.43
CA ASN A 1 22.71 -4.88 54.68
C ASN A 1 21.78 -6.10 54.51
N ASN A 2 21.64 -6.69 53.31
CA ASN A 2 20.68 -7.79 53.07
C ASN A 2 20.82 -9.03 53.98
N PHE A 3 21.98 -9.25 54.60
CA PHE A 3 22.25 -10.37 55.50
C PHE A 3 22.69 -9.92 56.90
N ALA A 4 22.61 -8.63 57.19
CA ALA A 4 22.98 -8.14 58.51
C ALA A 4 21.88 -8.49 59.52
N THR A 5 22.28 -8.69 60.76
CA THR A 5 21.39 -8.98 61.90
C THR A 5 21.54 -7.88 62.95
N LEU A 6 20.59 -7.78 63.87
CA LEU A 6 20.83 -7.01 65.11
C LEU A 6 21.56 -7.89 66.12
N GLU A 7 22.66 -7.40 66.67
CA GLU A 7 23.34 -8.03 67.79
C GLU A 7 22.50 -7.88 69.08
N PRO A 8 22.39 -8.93 69.92
CA PRO A 8 21.72 -8.82 71.21
C PRO A 8 22.30 -7.70 72.07
N GLY A 9 21.44 -6.76 72.50
CA GLY A 9 21.85 -5.60 73.29
C GLY A 9 22.14 -4.35 72.47
N GLU A 10 21.98 -4.38 71.14
CA GLU A 10 21.98 -3.16 70.35
C GLU A 10 20.86 -2.19 70.77
N PRO A 11 21.15 -0.88 70.83
CA PRO A 11 20.13 0.12 71.12
C PRO A 11 19.15 0.27 69.95
N PHE A 12 17.91 0.68 70.23
CA PHE A 12 16.99 1.12 69.18
C PHE A 12 17.53 2.39 68.51
N HIS A 13 18.14 2.25 67.34
CA HIS A 13 18.70 3.36 66.56
C HIS A 13 17.61 4.38 66.23
N ALA A 14 17.88 5.66 66.47
CA ALA A 14 16.91 6.75 66.36
C ALA A 14 15.57 6.50 67.08
N GLN A 15 15.56 5.66 68.13
CA GLN A 15 14.36 5.22 68.85
C GLN A 15 13.35 4.43 67.99
N VAL A 16 13.77 3.92 66.83
CA VAL A 16 12.95 3.09 65.95
C VAL A 16 12.94 1.66 66.49
N VAL A 17 11.79 1.23 67.00
CA VAL A 17 11.63 -0.11 67.61
C VAL A 17 11.56 -1.25 66.59
N THR A 18 11.28 -0.92 65.34
CA THR A 18 11.20 -1.89 64.23
C THR A 18 12.53 -2.09 63.52
N VAL A 19 13.59 -1.37 63.91
CA VAL A 19 14.88 -1.36 63.23
C VAL A 19 15.40 -2.78 62.97
N ALA A 20 16.06 -2.99 61.83
CA ALA A 20 16.62 -4.30 61.48
C ALA A 20 17.92 -4.16 60.70
N ALA A 21 18.72 -5.24 60.70
CA ALA A 21 19.89 -5.38 59.82
C ALA A 21 20.87 -4.20 59.88
N SER A 22 21.35 -3.88 61.09
CA SER A 22 22.34 -2.82 61.33
C SER A 22 23.72 -3.21 60.81
N VAL A 23 24.44 -2.23 60.28
CA VAL A 23 25.85 -2.34 59.91
C VAL A 23 26.59 -1.19 60.57
N TRP A 24 27.80 -1.47 61.09
CA TRP A 24 28.53 -0.55 61.94
C TRP A 24 29.88 -0.14 61.35
N TRP A 25 30.22 1.13 61.53
CA TRP A 25 31.52 1.71 61.18
C TRP A 25 32.09 2.48 62.36
N ASN A 26 33.43 2.53 62.45
CA ASN A 26 34.13 3.43 63.35
C ASN A 26 34.76 4.56 62.54
N TRP A 27 34.60 5.79 63.02
CA TRP A 27 35.21 6.96 62.42
C TRP A 27 35.75 7.90 63.51
N SER A 28 36.95 8.44 63.29
CA SER A 28 37.58 9.40 64.19
C SER A 28 38.03 10.62 63.39
N PRO A 29 37.59 11.84 63.74
CA PRO A 29 38.00 13.04 63.03
C PRO A 29 39.47 13.36 63.32
N ALA A 30 40.19 13.78 62.28
CA ALA A 30 41.56 14.28 62.40
C ALA A 30 41.63 15.68 63.04
N VAL A 31 40.54 16.45 63.00
CA VAL A 31 40.40 17.80 63.56
C VAL A 31 38.99 18.00 64.10
N SER A 32 38.80 18.83 65.13
CA SER A 32 37.46 19.15 65.63
C SER A 32 36.71 20.02 64.62
N THR A 33 35.55 19.58 64.14
CA THR A 33 34.77 20.26 63.10
C THR A 33 33.31 19.80 63.10
N ASN A 34 32.41 20.54 62.46
CA ASN A 34 31.09 19.99 62.13
C ASN A 34 31.27 18.82 61.15
N VAL A 35 30.46 17.79 61.24
CA VAL A 35 30.47 16.68 60.30
C VAL A 35 29.05 16.37 59.87
N LEU A 36 28.84 16.30 58.55
CA LEU A 36 27.68 15.66 57.97
C LEU A 36 27.97 14.18 57.85
N ILE A 37 27.09 13.36 58.40
CA ILE A 37 27.03 11.93 58.07
C ILE A 37 25.69 11.69 57.42
N ASP A 38 25.69 11.16 56.20
CA ASP A 38 24.47 10.95 55.43
C ASP A 38 24.45 9.57 54.78
N THR A 39 23.23 9.15 54.45
CA THR A 39 22.95 7.91 53.73
C THR A 39 22.37 8.16 52.33
N ALA A 40 22.60 9.36 51.79
CA ALA A 40 22.16 9.77 50.46
C ALA A 40 22.59 8.72 49.42
N GLY A 41 21.67 8.34 48.52
CA GLY A 41 21.89 7.27 47.55
C GLY A 41 21.72 5.83 48.05
N SER A 42 21.34 5.61 49.31
CA SER A 42 20.95 4.27 49.78
C SER A 42 19.59 3.86 49.21
N GLY A 43 19.49 2.63 48.69
CA GLY A 43 18.31 2.12 47.98
C GLY A 43 17.16 1.63 48.86
N PHE A 44 17.12 2.02 50.13
CA PHE A 44 16.12 1.56 51.12
C PHE A 44 15.73 2.70 52.07
N ASN A 45 15.00 2.40 53.15
CA ASN A 45 14.67 3.35 54.21
C ASN A 45 15.68 3.24 55.38
N PRO A 46 16.79 4.00 55.38
CA PRO A 46 17.82 3.91 56.41
C PRO A 46 17.42 4.59 57.73
N VAL A 47 17.92 4.00 58.81
CA VAL A 47 18.02 4.57 60.14
C VAL A 47 19.50 4.78 60.42
N LEU A 48 19.90 6.02 60.66
CA LEU A 48 21.28 6.42 60.93
C LEU A 48 21.41 6.80 62.41
N ALA A 49 22.38 6.23 63.12
CA ALA A 49 22.68 6.60 64.49
C ALA A 49 24.19 6.66 64.72
N VAL A 50 24.61 7.64 65.53
CA VAL A 50 26.00 7.89 65.89
C VAL A 50 26.13 7.86 67.39
N TYR A 51 27.12 7.12 67.87
CA TYR A 51 27.41 6.91 69.28
C TYR A 51 28.88 7.19 69.59
N THR A 52 29.18 7.45 70.84
CA THR A 52 30.52 7.26 71.43
C THR A 52 30.47 6.13 72.46
N GLY A 53 31.62 5.68 72.94
CA GLY A 53 31.70 4.63 73.95
C GLY A 53 32.43 3.37 73.47
N PRO A 54 32.92 2.54 74.40
CA PRO A 54 33.84 1.45 74.08
C PRO A 54 33.13 0.19 73.55
N ASP A 55 31.87 -0.04 73.87
CA ASP A 55 31.10 -1.25 73.55
C ASP A 55 29.57 -0.97 73.60
N LEU A 56 28.74 -1.98 73.30
CA LEU A 56 27.28 -1.87 73.28
C LEU A 56 26.66 -1.43 74.63
N GLN A 57 27.25 -1.82 75.76
CA GLN A 57 26.73 -1.46 77.10
C GLN A 57 27.10 -0.03 77.50
N GLY A 58 28.21 0.47 76.97
CA GLY A 58 28.72 1.82 77.21
C GLY A 58 28.42 2.85 76.12
N LEU A 59 27.51 2.56 75.17
CA LEU A 59 27.19 3.51 74.11
C LEU A 59 26.49 4.77 74.65
N VAL A 60 27.02 5.94 74.27
CA VAL A 60 26.41 7.24 74.52
C VAL A 60 25.91 7.81 73.18
N PRO A 61 24.60 8.05 73.01
CA PRO A 61 24.04 8.62 71.79
C PRO A 61 24.60 10.03 71.51
N VAL A 62 24.98 10.28 70.27
CA VAL A 62 25.46 11.59 69.80
C VAL A 62 24.41 12.25 68.92
N ALA A 63 24.01 11.57 67.85
CA ALA A 63 23.01 12.05 66.91
C ALA A 63 22.37 10.85 66.22
N ALA A 64 21.11 10.96 65.83
CA ALA A 64 20.44 9.93 65.05
C ALA A 64 19.33 10.56 64.21
N SER A 65 19.01 9.95 63.09
CA SER A 65 17.93 10.36 62.21
C SER A 65 17.41 9.19 61.39
N THR A 66 16.23 9.38 60.84
CA THR A 66 15.64 8.55 59.78
C THR A 66 15.52 9.38 58.51
N ASN A 67 15.00 8.78 57.44
CA ASN A 67 14.55 9.57 56.29
C ASN A 67 13.61 10.70 56.73
N ASP A 68 13.65 11.82 56.01
CA ASP A 68 12.72 12.93 56.11
C ASP A 68 11.90 12.98 54.81
N PRO A 69 10.75 12.28 54.75
CA PRO A 69 9.95 12.18 53.54
C PRO A 69 9.33 13.51 53.10
N LEU A 70 9.17 14.46 54.03
CA LEU A 70 8.55 15.76 53.73
C LEU A 70 9.46 16.64 52.88
N HIS A 71 10.78 16.48 53.03
CA HIS A 71 11.79 17.20 52.27
C HIS A 71 12.55 16.31 51.30
N GLY A 72 12.14 15.04 51.13
CA GLY A 72 12.77 14.09 50.21
C GLY A 72 14.11 13.52 50.67
N LEU A 73 14.59 13.86 51.87
CA LEU A 73 15.95 13.56 52.29
C LEU A 73 16.11 12.14 52.84
N LYS A 74 17.27 11.55 52.54
CA LYS A 74 17.75 10.36 53.26
C LYS A 74 18.22 10.71 54.68
N ALA A 75 18.30 9.69 55.54
CA ALA A 75 18.78 9.84 56.90
C ALA A 75 20.17 10.49 56.92
N HIS A 76 20.27 11.63 57.59
CA HIS A 76 21.50 12.39 57.77
C HIS A 76 21.57 12.99 59.16
N VAL A 77 22.77 13.18 59.70
CA VAL A 77 23.01 13.87 60.97
C VAL A 77 24.12 14.89 60.79
N ASN A 78 24.01 16.00 61.51
CA ASN A 78 25.05 17.03 61.57
C ASN A 78 25.37 17.34 63.04
N PHE A 79 26.62 17.14 63.44
CA PHE A 79 27.08 17.41 64.80
C PHE A 79 28.55 17.85 64.82
N ASN A 80 28.98 18.46 65.92
CA ASN A 80 30.38 18.86 66.11
C ASN A 80 31.20 17.67 66.60
N ALA A 81 32.02 17.10 65.73
CA ALA A 81 32.91 16.00 66.08
C ALA A 81 34.21 16.54 66.69
N VAL A 82 34.64 15.95 67.81
CA VAL A 82 35.86 16.32 68.53
C VAL A 82 37.04 15.44 68.10
N GLN A 83 38.18 16.07 67.79
CA GLN A 83 39.44 15.40 67.44
C GLN A 83 39.79 14.27 68.43
N GLY A 84 40.17 13.10 67.90
CA GLY A 84 40.61 11.96 68.70
C GLY A 84 39.48 11.15 69.37
N THR A 85 38.22 11.60 69.28
CA THR A 85 37.06 10.82 69.73
C THR A 85 36.67 9.82 68.65
N THR A 86 36.49 8.54 69.01
CA THR A 86 35.98 7.53 68.08
C THR A 86 34.46 7.50 68.12
N TYR A 87 33.83 7.75 66.97
CA TYR A 87 32.40 7.66 66.76
C TYR A 87 32.05 6.31 66.14
N ARG A 88 31.01 5.67 66.66
CA ARG A 88 30.44 4.43 66.15
C ARG A 88 29.17 4.77 65.39
N ILE A 89 29.16 4.50 64.09
CA ILE A 89 28.08 4.86 63.17
C ILE A 89 27.33 3.58 62.82
N ALA A 90 26.05 3.51 63.18
CA ALA A 90 25.15 2.45 62.79
C ALA A 90 24.25 2.92 61.64
N VAL A 91 24.19 2.14 60.57
CA VAL A 91 23.17 2.28 59.51
C VAL A 91 22.36 1.00 59.47
N ALA A 92 21.06 1.12 59.70
CA ALA A 92 20.13 0.00 59.74
C ALA A 92 18.93 0.25 58.82
N GLY A 93 18.17 -0.80 58.51
CA GLY A 93 16.86 -0.67 57.88
C GLY A 93 15.80 -0.25 58.90
N TYR A 94 14.82 0.55 58.46
CA TYR A 94 13.69 0.95 59.32
C TYR A 94 12.86 -0.24 59.82
N ASP A 95 12.78 -1.29 59.02
CA ASP A 95 12.17 -2.58 59.35
C ASP A 95 12.89 -3.73 58.62
N THR A 96 12.41 -4.97 58.80
CA THR A 96 13.00 -6.17 58.17
C THR A 96 12.86 -6.21 56.65
N ASN A 97 12.00 -5.38 56.06
CA ASN A 97 11.80 -5.28 54.61
C ASN A 97 12.63 -4.15 54.00
N GLY A 98 13.01 -3.13 54.78
CA GLY A 98 13.82 -2.00 54.38
C GLY A 98 15.33 -2.29 54.37
N VAL A 99 15.78 -3.33 53.68
CA VAL A 99 17.21 -3.66 53.52
C VAL A 99 17.68 -3.47 52.08
N GLY A 100 18.95 -3.14 51.88
CA GLY A 100 19.51 -2.90 50.56
C GLY A 100 20.99 -2.50 50.56
N PRO A 101 21.51 -2.01 49.43
CA PRO A 101 22.85 -1.43 49.35
C PRO A 101 22.93 -0.15 50.18
N ILE A 102 23.98 -0.04 51.00
CA ILE A 102 24.26 1.13 51.84
C ILE A 102 25.27 2.02 51.14
N ARG A 103 24.91 3.29 50.93
CA ARG A 103 25.88 4.36 50.74
C ARG A 103 25.96 5.12 52.05
N LEU A 104 27.14 5.13 52.67
CA LEU A 104 27.45 5.93 53.85
C LEU A 104 28.49 6.97 53.47
N ARG A 105 28.19 8.23 53.74
CA ARG A 105 29.15 9.32 53.58
C ARG A 105 29.42 9.97 54.92
N VAL A 106 30.70 10.20 55.20
CA VAL A 106 31.16 11.00 56.34
C VAL A 106 31.94 12.19 55.77
N ALA A 107 31.41 13.39 55.96
CA ALA A 107 31.90 14.61 55.33
C ALA A 107 32.14 15.71 56.38
N PRO A 108 33.37 15.78 56.92
CA PRO A 108 33.77 16.86 57.83
C PRO A 108 33.71 18.22 57.11
N GLY A 109 33.12 19.23 57.76
CA GLY A 109 32.92 20.58 57.22
C GLY A 109 31.67 20.75 56.36
N ALA A 110 31.05 19.66 55.88
CA ALA A 110 29.89 19.75 54.99
C ALA A 110 28.58 20.07 55.72
N LEU A 111 27.61 20.60 54.98
CA LEU A 111 26.23 20.81 55.42
C LEU A 111 25.28 19.91 54.62
N PRO A 112 24.10 19.55 55.18
CA PRO A 112 23.11 18.80 54.43
C PRO A 112 22.65 19.58 53.19
N ASP A 113 22.42 18.84 52.11
CA ASP A 113 21.94 19.36 50.85
C ASP A 113 20.41 19.38 50.84
N TYR A 114 19.84 20.58 50.68
CA TYR A 114 18.40 20.83 50.62
C TYR A 114 17.96 21.43 49.28
N ILE A 115 18.88 21.55 48.31
CA ILE A 115 18.66 22.31 47.08
C ILE A 115 18.46 21.32 45.95
N GLY A 116 17.23 21.23 45.44
CA GLY A 116 16.96 20.40 44.27
C GLY A 116 17.69 20.87 43.01
N PRO A 117 18.00 19.95 42.08
CA PRO A 117 18.71 20.26 40.85
C PRO A 117 17.90 21.14 39.88
N SER A 118 18.57 21.84 38.97
CA SER A 118 17.93 22.47 37.82
C SER A 118 18.00 21.59 36.58
N VAL A 119 16.97 21.71 35.74
CA VAL A 119 16.91 21.09 34.42
C VAL A 119 16.58 22.15 33.37
N SER A 120 17.01 21.92 32.14
CA SER A 120 16.62 22.72 30.99
C SER A 120 16.37 21.82 29.78
N ILE A 121 15.20 21.97 29.18
CA ILE A 121 14.84 21.35 27.90
C ILE A 121 15.49 22.17 26.79
N THR A 122 16.41 21.57 26.05
CA THR A 122 17.13 22.24 24.95
C THR A 122 16.62 21.84 23.58
N ASN A 123 15.94 20.69 23.47
CA ASN A 123 15.33 20.23 22.23
C ASN A 123 14.10 19.36 22.49
N PRO A 124 13.00 19.53 21.72
CA PRO A 124 12.75 20.63 20.79
C PRO A 124 12.45 21.95 21.54
N PRO A 125 12.58 23.11 20.88
CA PRO A 125 12.10 24.37 21.47
C PRO A 125 10.59 24.32 21.71
N GLY A 126 10.12 25.03 22.74
CA GLY A 126 8.69 25.12 23.04
C GLY A 126 7.89 25.87 21.97
N GLY A 127 6.60 25.58 21.88
CA GLY A 127 5.67 26.23 20.95
C GLY A 127 5.66 25.64 19.53
N ILE A 128 6.36 24.53 19.31
CA ILE A 128 6.34 23.85 18.03
C ILE A 128 5.05 23.05 17.84
N VAL A 129 4.69 22.88 16.57
CA VAL A 129 3.72 21.88 16.12
C VAL A 129 4.51 20.66 15.67
N SER A 130 4.27 19.53 16.31
CA SER A 130 4.74 18.22 15.89
C SER A 130 3.65 17.52 15.10
N THR A 131 4.07 16.76 14.11
CA THR A 131 3.21 15.92 13.27
C THR A 131 3.59 14.44 13.40
N THR A 132 4.52 14.11 14.31
CA THR A 132 4.77 12.75 14.82
C THR A 132 4.22 12.64 16.24
N ASN A 133 3.67 11.48 16.58
CA ASN A 133 3.22 11.22 17.95
C ASN A 133 4.34 10.76 18.88
N ILE A 134 5.57 10.59 18.38
CA ILE A 134 6.75 10.22 19.17
C ILE A 134 7.80 11.29 18.97
N LEU A 135 8.34 11.83 20.07
CA LEU A 135 9.37 12.86 20.07
C LEU A 135 10.51 12.48 21.01
N THR A 136 11.72 12.79 20.57
CA THR A 136 12.89 12.79 21.44
C THR A 136 13.02 14.16 22.10
N ILE A 137 12.93 14.18 23.43
CA ILE A 137 13.17 15.35 24.25
C ILE A 137 14.57 15.23 24.83
N ALA A 138 15.36 16.30 24.74
CA ALA A 138 16.70 16.34 25.25
C ALA A 138 16.97 17.67 25.97
N GLY A 139 17.95 17.62 26.86
CA GLY A 139 18.26 18.77 27.70
C GLY A 139 19.49 18.56 28.56
N THR A 140 19.69 19.51 29.46
CA THR A 140 20.75 19.46 30.47
C THR A 140 20.16 19.48 31.87
N ALA A 141 20.92 18.94 32.82
CA ALA A 141 20.59 18.98 34.24
C ALA A 141 21.87 19.23 35.05
N LYS A 142 21.72 19.96 36.14
CA LYS A 142 22.82 20.32 37.03
C LYS A 142 22.34 20.36 38.46
N ASP A 143 23.18 19.85 39.36
CA ASP A 143 23.01 20.05 40.79
C ASP A 143 23.38 21.49 41.17
N ASP A 144 22.52 22.11 41.99
CA ASP A 144 22.59 23.53 42.31
C ASP A 144 23.08 23.82 43.73
N ASP A 145 23.49 22.80 44.50
CA ASP A 145 24.23 23.00 45.74
C ASP A 145 25.76 23.16 45.47
N PRO A 146 26.30 24.39 45.49
CA PRO A 146 27.74 24.61 45.29
C PRO A 146 28.59 24.07 46.44
N ALA A 147 28.00 23.79 47.61
CA ALA A 147 28.71 23.30 48.78
C ALA A 147 28.90 21.77 48.74
N ASN A 148 28.22 21.05 47.85
CA ASN A 148 28.09 19.61 47.96
C ASN A 148 28.14 18.80 46.65
N ALA A 149 29.27 18.85 45.93
CA ALA A 149 29.49 18.07 44.70
C ALA A 149 29.37 16.53 44.82
N ALA A 150 29.11 15.99 46.01
CA ALA A 150 28.96 14.56 46.27
C ALA A 150 27.49 14.10 46.33
N THR A 151 26.53 15.00 46.08
CA THR A 151 25.10 14.69 45.88
C THR A 151 24.66 15.08 44.46
N PRO A 152 25.30 14.53 43.40
CA PRO A 152 24.97 14.91 42.02
C PRO A 152 23.54 14.52 41.65
N VAL A 153 23.08 15.03 40.50
CA VAL A 153 21.83 14.57 39.85
C VAL A 153 21.82 13.04 39.76
N LEU A 154 20.83 12.44 40.41
CA LEU A 154 20.62 11.00 40.46
C LEU A 154 19.83 10.53 39.23
N GLU A 155 18.74 11.22 38.92
CA GLU A 155 17.82 10.81 37.84
C GLU A 155 17.06 12.02 37.28
N VAL A 156 16.77 11.97 35.98
CA VAL A 156 15.95 12.96 35.29
C VAL A 156 14.67 12.28 34.81
N PHE A 157 13.56 12.99 34.88
CA PHE A 157 12.24 12.50 34.50
C PHE A 157 11.62 13.38 33.43
N LEU A 158 10.85 12.75 32.55
CA LEU A 158 9.91 13.42 31.66
C LEU A 158 8.49 13.03 32.02
N GLN A 159 7.60 14.01 31.92
CA GLN A 159 6.18 13.83 32.12
C GLN A 159 5.41 14.48 30.97
N VAL A 160 4.47 13.74 30.38
CA VAL A 160 3.55 14.27 29.37
C VAL A 160 2.19 14.48 30.01
N ASN A 161 1.71 15.72 30.01
CA ASN A 161 0.43 16.11 30.60
C ASN A 161 0.35 15.65 32.07
N GLN A 162 -0.64 14.81 32.40
CA GLN A 162 -0.81 14.22 33.74
C GLN A 162 -0.45 12.75 33.81
N ASN A 163 0.22 12.21 32.79
CA ASN A 163 0.68 10.83 32.82
C ASN A 163 1.76 10.65 33.90
N PRO A 164 1.98 9.43 34.41
CA PRO A 164 3.09 9.17 35.33
C PRO A 164 4.44 9.59 34.72
N PRO A 165 5.33 10.25 35.48
CA PRO A 165 6.66 10.60 35.01
C PRO A 165 7.48 9.34 34.73
N VAL A 166 8.29 9.39 33.68
CA VAL A 166 9.17 8.30 33.24
C VAL A 166 10.63 8.75 33.29
N PRO A 167 11.55 7.89 33.77
CA PRO A 167 12.96 8.22 33.81
C PRO A 167 13.55 8.26 32.40
N VAL A 168 14.56 9.12 32.21
CA VAL A 168 15.27 9.28 30.94
C VAL A 168 16.72 8.82 31.02
N ILE A 169 17.40 8.78 29.87
CA ILE A 169 18.79 8.36 29.79
C ILE A 169 19.68 9.58 30.06
N GLY A 170 20.60 9.44 31.03
CA GLY A 170 21.60 10.45 31.38
C GLY A 170 21.16 11.42 32.48
N THR A 171 22.14 12.01 33.18
CA THR A 171 21.92 12.88 34.35
C THR A 171 22.52 14.28 34.22
N THR A 172 23.39 14.52 33.24
CA THR A 172 23.94 15.85 32.94
C THR A 172 23.50 16.32 31.56
N ASN A 173 23.76 15.51 30.54
CA ASN A 173 23.10 15.61 29.24
C ASN A 173 22.12 14.44 29.19
N TRP A 174 20.84 14.75 29.07
CA TRP A 174 19.80 13.75 29.16
C TRP A 174 18.96 13.74 27.89
N SER A 175 18.41 12.56 27.57
CA SER A 175 17.44 12.41 26.49
C SER A 175 16.46 11.29 26.78
N GLY A 176 15.21 11.50 26.37
CA GLY A 176 14.12 10.54 26.51
C GLY A 176 13.15 10.64 25.35
N THR A 177 12.45 9.55 25.05
CA THR A 177 11.37 9.56 24.06
C THR A 177 10.03 9.63 24.77
N VAL A 178 9.12 10.43 24.23
CA VAL A 178 7.76 10.58 24.72
C VAL A 178 6.76 10.30 23.62
N THR A 179 5.61 9.75 23.99
CA THR A 179 4.47 9.59 23.09
C THR A 179 3.42 10.66 23.40
N LEU A 180 3.02 11.42 22.39
CA LEU A 180 2.05 12.51 22.50
C LEU A 180 0.65 12.05 22.04
N PRO A 181 -0.41 12.29 22.83
CA PRO A 181 -1.77 12.26 22.33
C PRO A 181 -2.06 13.47 21.41
N PRO A 182 -3.03 13.37 20.49
CA PRO A 182 -3.42 14.50 19.63
C PRO A 182 -3.83 15.73 20.44
N GLY A 183 -3.48 16.91 19.94
CA GLY A 183 -3.75 18.22 20.55
C GLY A 183 -2.53 18.84 21.25
N THR A 184 -2.78 19.83 22.10
CA THR A 184 -1.75 20.54 22.85
C THR A 184 -1.27 19.70 24.04
N ASN A 185 0.03 19.43 24.09
CA ASN A 185 0.68 18.67 25.14
C ASN A 185 1.64 19.55 25.95
N LEU A 186 1.58 19.42 27.27
CA LEU A 186 2.56 20.00 28.18
C LEU A 186 3.58 18.94 28.55
N ILE A 187 4.84 19.13 28.14
CA ILE A 187 5.95 18.27 28.51
C ILE A 187 6.70 18.94 29.64
N SER A 188 6.84 18.23 30.76
CA SER A 188 7.57 18.68 31.93
C SER A 188 8.81 17.83 32.14
N ALA A 189 9.95 18.47 32.38
CA ALA A 189 11.19 17.84 32.81
C ALA A 189 11.52 18.27 34.24
N PHE A 190 12.00 17.36 35.06
CA PHE A 190 12.53 17.65 36.39
C PHE A 190 13.53 16.57 36.80
N ALA A 191 14.34 16.85 37.82
CA ALA A 191 15.39 15.94 38.26
C ALA A 191 15.36 15.72 39.77
N LEU A 192 15.89 14.58 40.19
CA LEU A 192 16.11 14.18 41.57
C LEU A 192 17.63 14.10 41.78
N ASP A 193 18.14 14.68 42.86
CA ASP A 193 19.54 14.49 43.26
C ASP A 193 19.73 13.25 44.16
N LEU A 194 20.98 12.97 44.51
CA LEU A 194 21.32 11.83 45.36
C LEU A 194 20.91 12.01 46.83
N ALA A 195 20.77 13.25 47.30
CA ALA A 195 20.25 13.59 48.63
C ALA A 195 18.74 13.31 48.74
N GLY A 196 18.05 13.30 47.60
CA GLY A 196 16.63 13.05 47.42
C GLY A 196 15.80 14.32 47.23
N ASN A 197 16.43 15.46 46.95
CA ASN A 197 15.70 16.69 46.68
C ASN A 197 15.18 16.71 45.25
N LEU A 198 13.92 17.10 45.08
CA LEU A 198 13.31 17.28 43.77
C LEU A 198 13.56 18.70 43.26
N GLY A 199 14.07 18.78 42.04
CA GLY A 199 14.37 20.01 41.33
C GLY A 199 13.16 20.78 40.83
N ALA A 200 13.39 22.03 40.45
CA ALA A 200 12.38 22.82 39.74
C ALA A 200 12.08 22.19 38.37
N THR A 201 10.83 22.30 37.94
CA THR A 201 10.37 21.76 36.65
C THR A 201 10.60 22.77 35.53
N ASP A 202 11.19 22.32 34.42
CA ASP A 202 11.17 23.04 33.15
C ASP A 202 10.09 22.46 32.23
N GLN A 203 9.46 23.32 31.43
CA GLN A 203 8.28 22.95 30.65
C GLN A 203 8.33 23.47 29.23
N VAL A 204 7.89 22.63 28.29
CA VAL A 204 7.62 23.02 26.91
C VAL A 204 6.22 22.59 26.50
N VAL A 205 5.55 23.44 25.73
CA VAL A 205 4.26 23.12 25.13
C VAL A 205 4.48 22.69 23.69
N ILE A 206 3.96 21.53 23.31
CA ILE A 206 4.04 20.99 21.95
C ILE A 206 2.65 20.58 21.49
N ALA A 207 2.19 21.11 20.37
CA ALA A 207 0.96 20.64 19.75
C ALA A 207 1.28 19.44 18.85
N TYR A 208 0.67 18.29 19.07
CA TYR A 208 0.71 17.18 18.11
C TYR A 208 -0.57 17.19 17.28
N VAL A 209 -0.44 17.35 15.96
CA VAL A 209 -1.57 17.27 15.02
C VAL A 209 -1.40 16.05 14.12
N ASN A 210 -2.48 15.27 13.95
CA ASN A 210 -2.58 14.38 12.79
C ASN A 210 -2.61 15.24 11.52
N PRO A 211 -2.10 14.76 10.36
CA PRO A 211 -2.39 15.44 9.11
C PRO A 211 -3.92 15.48 8.95
N THR A 212 -4.49 16.69 9.03
CA THR A 212 -5.94 16.88 8.92
C THR A 212 -6.43 16.72 7.49
N ASN A 213 -5.52 16.46 6.56
CA ASN A 213 -5.73 16.26 5.14
C ASN A 213 -5.26 14.88 4.68
N ASP A 214 -5.38 13.90 5.56
CA ASP A 214 -5.21 12.48 5.26
C ASP A 214 -6.31 12.00 4.29
N ASP A 215 -7.58 12.24 4.65
CA ASP A 215 -8.71 11.92 3.78
C ASP A 215 -8.81 12.95 2.63
N PHE A 216 -9.03 12.48 1.40
CA PHE A 216 -9.28 13.29 0.20
C PHE A 216 -10.40 14.31 0.40
N ALA A 217 -11.44 13.93 1.16
CA ALA A 217 -12.56 14.80 1.47
C ALA A 217 -12.16 16.01 2.34
N ASP A 218 -11.08 15.89 3.11
CA ASP A 218 -10.56 16.91 4.02
C ASP A 218 -9.34 17.65 3.45
N ALA A 219 -9.15 17.59 2.12
CA ALA A 219 -8.06 18.27 1.43
C ALA A 219 -7.98 19.77 1.78
N ILE A 220 -6.83 20.19 2.34
CA ILE A 220 -6.64 21.59 2.76
C ILE A 220 -6.55 22.50 1.53
N GLN A 221 -7.40 23.53 1.48
CA GLN A 221 -7.36 24.51 0.40
C GLN A 221 -6.13 25.43 0.51
N LEU A 222 -5.28 25.42 -0.50
CA LEU A 222 -4.20 26.40 -0.71
C LEU A 222 -4.81 27.73 -1.17
N LEU A 223 -4.39 28.83 -0.54
CA LEU A 223 -4.91 30.16 -0.80
C LEU A 223 -3.89 31.04 -1.55
N GLY A 224 -4.37 31.95 -2.39
CA GLY A 224 -3.53 32.86 -3.15
C GLY A 224 -2.79 32.20 -4.32
N THR A 225 -1.81 32.93 -4.88
CA THR A 225 -1.05 32.52 -6.07
C THR A 225 0.36 32.04 -5.77
N THR A 226 0.82 32.09 -4.53
CA THR A 226 2.12 31.55 -4.12
C THR A 226 2.11 31.23 -2.64
N GLY A 227 2.86 30.22 -2.23
CA GLY A 227 2.99 29.86 -0.83
C GLY A 227 3.87 28.64 -0.60
N VAL A 228 4.12 28.37 0.68
CA VAL A 228 4.80 27.18 1.17
C VAL A 228 3.97 26.62 2.30
N VAL A 229 3.68 25.33 2.24
CA VAL A 229 3.01 24.58 3.31
C VAL A 229 3.91 23.43 3.75
N SER A 230 3.77 23.02 5.02
CA SER A 230 4.55 21.93 5.60
C SER A 230 3.64 20.97 6.33
N ALA A 231 3.94 19.68 6.21
CA ALA A 231 3.18 18.59 6.81
C ALA A 231 4.09 17.39 7.10
N ILE A 232 3.61 16.41 7.87
CA ILE A 232 4.20 15.05 7.90
C ILE A 232 3.09 14.06 7.62
N ASN A 233 3.38 13.09 6.76
CA ASN A 233 2.40 12.13 6.27
C ASN A 233 2.53 10.71 6.87
N GLY A 234 3.44 10.46 7.81
CA GLY A 234 3.73 9.09 8.29
C GLY A 234 2.60 8.35 9.03
N ARG A 235 1.44 8.98 9.24
CA ARG A 235 0.21 8.34 9.73
C ARG A 235 -0.97 8.49 8.79
N ALA A 236 -0.76 9.10 7.63
CA ALA A 236 -1.73 9.10 6.57
C ALA A 236 -1.96 7.67 6.07
N THR A 237 -3.13 7.41 5.52
CA THR A 237 -3.58 6.09 5.13
C THR A 237 -4.03 6.07 3.69
N LEU A 238 -3.64 5.02 2.97
CA LEU A 238 -4.18 4.76 1.63
C LEU A 238 -5.70 4.57 1.70
N GLU A 239 -6.44 5.43 1.01
CA GLU A 239 -7.89 5.36 0.97
C GLU A 239 -8.39 4.35 -0.09
N PRO A 240 -9.53 3.67 0.16
CA PRO A 240 -10.14 2.82 -0.85
C PRO A 240 -10.49 3.59 -2.13
N GLY A 241 -9.87 3.21 -3.25
CA GLY A 241 -10.09 3.84 -4.56
C GLY A 241 -9.12 4.98 -4.87
N GLU A 242 -8.17 5.25 -3.98
CA GLU A 242 -7.06 6.17 -4.24
C GLU A 242 -6.15 5.66 -5.38
N PRO A 243 -5.81 6.52 -6.36
CA PRO A 243 -4.93 6.13 -7.45
C PRO A 243 -3.48 5.91 -6.99
N LEU A 244 -2.71 5.12 -7.73
CA LEU A 244 -1.26 5.07 -7.58
C LEU A 244 -0.66 6.39 -8.10
N HIS A 245 -0.08 7.18 -7.21
CA HIS A 245 0.58 8.44 -7.55
C HIS A 245 1.83 8.19 -8.41
N CYS A 246 1.93 8.86 -9.56
CA CYS A 246 2.90 8.56 -10.62
C CYS A 246 2.95 7.08 -11.06
N GLY A 247 1.89 6.30 -10.83
CA GLY A 247 1.89 4.86 -11.08
C GLY A 247 2.82 4.05 -10.16
N ASN A 248 3.31 4.66 -9.07
CA ASN A 248 4.18 4.02 -8.08
C ASN A 248 3.39 3.61 -6.83
N GLU A 249 3.88 2.60 -6.12
CA GLU A 249 3.35 2.23 -4.82
C GLU A 249 3.68 3.32 -3.79
N GLY A 250 2.67 3.76 -3.04
CA GLY A 250 2.79 4.70 -1.93
C GLY A 250 1.99 4.20 -0.72
N GLY A 251 1.21 5.08 -0.09
CA GLY A 251 0.23 4.71 0.94
C GLY A 251 0.19 5.61 2.17
N HIS A 252 0.84 6.77 2.08
CA HIS A 252 0.86 7.84 3.08
C HIS A 252 0.55 9.18 2.40
N SER A 253 -0.45 9.23 1.53
CA SER A 253 -0.84 10.42 0.81
C SER A 253 -1.48 11.47 1.72
N ILE A 254 -1.18 12.74 1.47
CA ILE A 254 -1.95 13.85 2.02
C ILE A 254 -2.43 14.75 0.89
N TRP A 255 -3.58 15.38 1.10
CA TRP A 255 -4.31 16.08 0.04
C TRP A 255 -4.38 17.58 0.25
N TYR A 256 -4.20 18.33 -0.83
CA TYR A 256 -4.49 19.75 -0.88
C TYR A 256 -5.45 20.03 -2.02
N SER A 257 -6.18 21.14 -1.92
CA SER A 257 -7.02 21.63 -3.00
C SER A 257 -6.64 23.07 -3.38
N TRP A 258 -6.83 23.46 -4.63
CA TRP A 258 -6.52 24.83 -5.07
C TRP A 258 -7.46 25.26 -6.19
N ILE A 259 -7.98 26.50 -6.09
CA ILE A 259 -8.84 27.08 -7.13
C ILE A 259 -8.02 28.09 -7.91
N ALA A 260 -7.90 27.87 -9.22
CA ALA A 260 -7.16 28.78 -10.07
C ALA A 260 -7.86 30.15 -10.15
N PRO A 261 -7.20 31.27 -9.83
CA PRO A 261 -7.84 32.59 -9.87
C PRO A 261 -7.97 33.15 -11.29
N ALA A 262 -7.23 32.60 -12.26
CA ALA A 262 -7.25 32.94 -13.67
C ALA A 262 -6.67 31.76 -14.48
N ASP A 263 -6.77 31.82 -15.80
CA ASP A 263 -6.00 30.94 -16.67
C ASP A 263 -4.51 31.23 -16.49
N GLY A 264 -3.65 30.21 -16.50
CA GLY A 264 -2.22 30.40 -16.31
C GLY A 264 -1.45 29.11 -16.09
N THR A 265 -0.29 29.22 -15.46
CA THR A 265 0.56 28.08 -15.14
C THR A 265 0.75 27.98 -13.64
N LEU A 266 0.39 26.83 -13.06
CA LEU A 266 0.70 26.44 -11.69
C LEU A 266 1.98 25.63 -11.67
N SER A 267 2.93 26.00 -10.82
CA SER A 267 4.14 25.23 -10.53
C SER A 267 4.13 24.77 -9.08
N LEU A 268 4.42 23.48 -8.86
CA LEU A 268 4.52 22.86 -7.54
C LEU A 268 5.90 22.22 -7.36
N THR A 269 6.43 22.22 -6.14
CA THR A 269 7.67 21.50 -5.81
C THR A 269 7.67 20.96 -4.38
N THR A 270 8.26 19.78 -4.21
CA THR A 270 8.53 19.14 -2.91
C THR A 270 10.02 19.05 -2.58
N THR A 271 10.88 19.79 -3.27
CA THR A 271 12.36 19.65 -3.20
C THR A 271 13.02 19.83 -1.84
N ASN A 272 12.30 20.38 -0.86
CA ASN A 272 12.79 20.58 0.51
C ASN A 272 12.17 19.59 1.51
N SER A 273 11.55 18.52 1.01
CA SER A 273 11.11 17.38 1.84
C SER A 273 12.31 16.52 2.24
N ASP A 274 12.17 15.65 3.24
CA ASP A 274 13.26 14.80 3.74
C ASP A 274 13.22 13.34 3.24
N PHE A 275 12.29 13.03 2.34
CA PHE A 275 12.09 11.71 1.73
C PHE A 275 11.73 11.81 0.25
N ASP A 276 11.81 10.67 -0.45
CA ASP A 276 11.42 10.55 -1.85
C ASP A 276 9.90 10.68 -1.99
N THR A 277 9.47 11.79 -2.59
CA THR A 277 8.06 12.17 -2.71
C THR A 277 7.48 11.78 -4.06
N LEU A 278 6.23 11.35 -4.04
CA LEU A 278 5.34 11.28 -5.19
C LEU A 278 4.43 12.51 -5.14
N LEU A 279 4.50 13.36 -6.16
CA LEU A 279 3.73 14.61 -6.23
C LEU A 279 2.85 14.57 -7.48
N ASP A 280 1.54 14.71 -7.28
CA ASP A 280 0.55 14.63 -8.35
C ASP A 280 -0.42 15.81 -8.34
N LEU A 281 -0.93 16.16 -9.53
CA LEU A 281 -1.97 17.16 -9.72
C LEU A 281 -3.16 16.56 -10.47
N TYR A 282 -4.32 16.59 -9.83
CA TYR A 282 -5.56 16.01 -10.32
C TYR A 282 -6.66 17.05 -10.55
N VAL A 283 -7.62 16.66 -11.38
CA VAL A 283 -9.00 17.18 -11.36
C VAL A 283 -9.98 16.03 -11.11
N GLY A 284 -11.15 16.35 -10.56
CA GLY A 284 -12.18 15.36 -10.26
C GLY A 284 -12.99 15.78 -9.04
N THR A 285 -13.86 14.88 -8.58
CA THR A 285 -14.74 15.14 -7.41
C THR A 285 -14.73 14.01 -6.38
N ALA A 286 -14.09 12.88 -6.67
CA ALA A 286 -13.93 11.73 -5.78
C ALA A 286 -12.72 10.90 -6.19
N LEU A 287 -12.11 10.16 -5.27
CA LEU A 287 -10.96 9.27 -5.56
C LEU A 287 -11.18 8.38 -6.79
N THR A 288 -12.38 7.81 -6.94
CA THR A 288 -12.73 6.91 -8.05
C THR A 288 -12.84 7.59 -9.41
N ASN A 289 -12.81 8.93 -9.48
CA ASN A 289 -12.93 9.69 -10.74
C ASN A 289 -11.83 10.75 -10.92
N LEU A 290 -10.76 10.69 -10.12
CA LEU A 290 -9.61 11.58 -10.31
C LEU A 290 -8.96 11.32 -11.67
N VAL A 291 -8.68 12.41 -12.38
CA VAL A 291 -7.92 12.43 -13.62
C VAL A 291 -6.57 13.07 -13.33
N ASP A 292 -5.52 12.29 -13.48
CA ASP A 292 -4.13 12.74 -13.39
C ASP A 292 -3.83 13.70 -14.55
N LEU A 293 -3.35 14.90 -14.22
CA LEU A 293 -2.89 15.89 -15.19
C LEU A 293 -1.38 15.86 -15.39
N VAL A 294 -0.63 15.78 -14.29
CA VAL A 294 0.83 15.74 -14.27
C VAL A 294 1.30 15.21 -12.91
N CYS A 295 2.39 14.46 -12.96
CA CYS A 295 3.03 13.89 -11.79
C CYS A 295 4.56 14.11 -11.82
N ALA A 296 5.22 14.01 -10.67
CA ALA A 296 6.68 13.96 -10.54
C ALA A 296 7.12 13.06 -9.36
N ASP A 297 8.23 12.35 -9.52
CA ASP A 297 8.90 11.53 -8.49
C ASP A 297 10.26 12.15 -8.09
N GLY A 298 10.88 11.67 -7.00
CA GLY A 298 12.28 11.98 -6.71
C GLY A 298 12.56 13.43 -6.33
N PHE A 299 11.74 14.02 -5.46
CA PHE A 299 11.71 15.46 -5.14
C PHE A 299 11.08 16.29 -6.26
N GLY A 300 9.83 15.95 -6.58
CA GLY A 300 9.12 16.40 -7.76
C GLY A 300 9.03 17.92 -7.92
N ILE A 301 9.26 18.38 -9.15
CA ILE A 301 8.90 19.72 -9.64
C ILE A 301 7.94 19.50 -10.81
N LEU A 302 6.76 20.11 -10.75
CA LEU A 302 5.80 20.07 -11.84
C LEU A 302 5.37 21.48 -12.25
N SER A 303 4.96 21.61 -13.51
CA SER A 303 4.40 22.84 -14.06
C SER A 303 3.27 22.49 -15.02
N GLN A 304 2.07 23.00 -14.73
CA GLN A 304 0.85 22.64 -15.43
C GLN A 304 0.04 23.87 -15.80
N ALA A 305 -0.51 23.88 -17.01
CA ALA A 305 -1.50 24.88 -17.41
C ALA A 305 -2.82 24.60 -16.67
N VAL A 306 -3.36 25.63 -16.04
CA VAL A 306 -4.59 25.59 -15.23
C VAL A 306 -5.60 26.62 -15.75
N VAL A 307 -6.88 26.30 -15.60
CA VAL A 307 -8.01 27.07 -16.12
C VAL A 307 -8.69 27.80 -14.96
N SER A 308 -9.06 29.05 -15.18
CA SER A 308 -9.74 29.90 -14.21
C SER A 308 -10.95 29.23 -13.58
N ASN A 309 -11.07 29.38 -12.25
CA ASN A 309 -12.17 28.88 -11.44
C ASN A 309 -12.35 27.34 -11.45
N GLN A 310 -11.35 26.59 -11.95
CA GLN A 310 -11.29 25.14 -11.81
C GLN A 310 -10.66 24.77 -10.46
N LEU A 311 -11.28 23.80 -9.78
CA LEU A 311 -10.73 23.17 -8.58
C LEU A 311 -9.75 22.07 -8.99
N TYR A 312 -8.55 22.12 -8.44
CA TYR A 312 -7.49 21.13 -8.56
C TYR A 312 -7.24 20.47 -7.22
N TYR A 313 -6.87 19.19 -7.25
CA TYR A 313 -6.39 18.45 -6.08
C TYR A 313 -4.92 18.12 -6.25
N ILE A 314 -4.14 18.23 -5.19
CA ILE A 314 -2.71 17.96 -5.17
C ILE A 314 -2.50 16.88 -4.12
N SER A 315 -1.96 15.73 -4.51
CA SER A 315 -1.51 14.73 -3.54
C SER A 315 0.00 14.83 -3.35
N VAL A 316 0.43 14.60 -2.12
CA VAL A 316 1.84 14.37 -1.80
C VAL A 316 1.93 13.08 -0.99
N ASP A 317 2.60 12.08 -1.56
CA ASP A 317 2.83 10.76 -0.96
C ASP A 317 4.34 10.44 -1.02
N GLY A 318 4.76 9.24 -0.60
CA GLY A 318 6.14 8.79 -0.68
C GLY A 318 6.32 7.50 -1.47
N TYR A 319 7.41 7.46 -2.23
CA TYR A 319 7.77 6.32 -3.07
C TYR A 319 8.01 5.07 -2.21
N GLY A 320 7.36 3.96 -2.55
CA GLY A 320 7.48 2.68 -1.85
C GLY A 320 7.02 2.71 -0.40
N GLY A 321 6.10 3.62 -0.05
CA GLY A 321 5.62 3.82 1.32
C GLY A 321 6.58 4.65 2.19
N ALA A 322 7.53 5.37 1.58
CA ALA A 322 8.30 6.37 2.31
C ALA A 322 7.38 7.43 2.93
N SER A 323 7.78 7.96 4.08
CA SER A 323 7.05 9.05 4.73
C SER A 323 7.98 9.89 5.58
N GLY A 324 7.60 11.13 5.82
CA GLY A 324 8.48 12.10 6.49
C GLY A 324 7.94 13.51 6.44
N HIS A 325 8.82 14.49 6.60
CA HIS A 325 8.52 15.91 6.49
C HIS A 325 8.38 16.33 5.03
N ILE A 326 7.19 16.81 4.69
CA ILE A 326 6.83 17.39 3.40
C ILE A 326 6.97 18.90 3.48
N GLN A 327 7.64 19.49 2.49
CA GLN A 327 7.54 20.91 2.21
C GLN A 327 7.05 21.11 0.77
N LEU A 328 5.76 21.44 0.62
CA LEU A 328 5.14 21.73 -0.66
C LEU A 328 5.16 23.26 -0.90
N GLN A 329 5.83 23.68 -1.96
CA GLN A 329 5.80 25.06 -2.44
C GLN A 329 4.98 25.14 -3.72
N TYR A 330 4.14 26.16 -3.83
CA TYR A 330 3.33 26.43 -5.02
C TYR A 330 3.52 27.87 -5.49
N SER A 331 3.46 28.06 -6.81
CA SER A 331 3.46 29.39 -7.44
C SER A 331 2.64 29.37 -8.72
N PHE A 332 1.89 30.44 -8.97
CA PHE A 332 1.01 30.58 -10.10
C PHE A 332 1.30 31.88 -10.84
N ILE A 333 1.42 31.76 -12.16
CA ILE A 333 1.56 32.90 -13.07
C ILE A 333 0.32 32.92 -13.97
N GLY A 334 -0.56 33.89 -13.75
CA GLY A 334 -1.72 34.11 -14.60
C GLY A 334 -1.33 34.67 -15.96
N VAL A 335 -2.01 34.25 -17.02
CA VAL A 335 -1.91 34.90 -18.32
C VAL A 335 -2.74 36.18 -18.32
N ALA A 336 -2.18 37.29 -18.83
CA ALA A 336 -2.94 38.50 -19.04
C ALA A 336 -4.09 38.23 -20.04
N SER A 337 -5.24 38.89 -19.83
CA SER A 337 -6.55 38.65 -20.44
C SER A 337 -6.67 38.84 -21.97
N SER A 338 -5.60 38.65 -22.75
CA SER A 338 -5.61 38.70 -24.21
C SER A 338 -5.20 37.40 -24.89
N GLN A 339 -4.74 36.38 -24.16
CA GLN A 339 -4.58 35.04 -24.73
C GLN A 339 -5.86 34.24 -24.46
N GLN A 340 -6.67 34.08 -25.51
CA GLN A 340 -7.78 33.14 -25.52
C GLN A 340 -7.23 31.72 -25.56
N PHE A 341 -7.87 30.78 -24.85
CA PHE A 341 -7.56 29.35 -24.90
C PHE A 341 -8.66 28.57 -25.62
N VAL A 342 -8.29 27.43 -26.17
CA VAL A 342 -9.19 26.47 -26.83
C VAL A 342 -8.91 25.06 -26.33
N ASN A 343 -9.98 24.28 -26.21
CA ASN A 343 -9.93 22.89 -25.77
C ASN A 343 -9.76 21.97 -26.97
N LEU A 344 -8.72 21.15 -26.95
CA LEU A 344 -8.60 19.97 -27.81
C LEU A 344 -9.09 18.76 -27.01
N THR A 345 -10.25 18.24 -27.37
CA THR A 345 -10.78 16.98 -26.81
C THR A 345 -10.41 15.85 -27.76
N VAL A 346 -9.57 14.93 -27.29
CA VAL A 346 -9.14 13.77 -28.06
C VAL A 346 -9.80 12.52 -27.50
N ASP A 347 -10.72 11.94 -28.27
CA ASP A 347 -11.27 10.62 -27.97
C ASP A 347 -10.20 9.54 -28.25
N GLN A 348 -10.12 8.54 -27.38
CA GLN A 348 -9.20 7.40 -27.50
C GLN A 348 -9.99 6.20 -28.00
N PRO A 349 -10.15 6.05 -29.33
CA PRO A 349 -10.94 4.99 -29.92
C PRO A 349 -10.25 3.63 -29.75
N LEU A 350 -11.04 2.57 -29.61
CA LEU A 350 -10.53 1.20 -29.62
C LEU A 350 -9.78 0.89 -30.94
N GLY A 351 -8.68 0.15 -30.85
CA GLY A 351 -7.86 -0.25 -32.00
C GLY A 351 -6.60 0.59 -32.23
N GLY A 352 -6.29 1.51 -31.33
CA GLY A 352 -5.07 2.31 -31.36
C GLY A 352 -5.09 3.40 -30.31
N THR A 353 -4.09 4.27 -30.34
CA THR A 353 -4.03 5.45 -29.48
C THR A 353 -3.84 6.71 -30.31
N VAL A 354 -4.29 7.83 -29.79
CA VAL A 354 -4.04 9.16 -30.34
C VAL A 354 -3.14 9.93 -29.38
N SER A 355 -2.01 10.40 -29.89
CA SER A 355 -1.08 11.24 -29.13
C SER A 355 -0.90 12.60 -29.83
N PRO A 356 -0.95 13.72 -29.10
CA PRO A 356 -1.23 13.82 -27.67
C PRO A 356 -2.72 13.62 -27.30
N THR A 357 -2.98 13.35 -26.02
CA THR A 357 -4.33 13.31 -25.42
C THR A 357 -4.92 14.72 -25.24
N SER A 358 -6.18 14.77 -24.79
CA SER A 358 -6.94 16.01 -24.55
C SER A 358 -6.15 17.04 -23.75
N ARG A 359 -6.21 18.31 -24.17
CA ARG A 359 -5.46 19.43 -23.56
C ARG A 359 -6.08 20.77 -23.90
N THR A 360 -5.88 21.77 -23.04
CA THR A 360 -6.20 23.17 -23.32
C THR A 360 -4.94 23.88 -23.85
N LEU A 361 -5.08 24.63 -24.94
CA LEU A 361 -3.98 25.30 -25.63
C LEU A 361 -4.33 26.77 -25.91
N PRO A 362 -3.35 27.68 -25.99
CA PRO A 362 -3.60 29.02 -26.53
C PRO A 362 -4.19 28.96 -27.94
N VAL A 363 -5.15 29.84 -28.26
CA VAL A 363 -5.72 29.98 -29.59
C VAL A 363 -4.61 30.17 -30.63
N TYR A 364 -4.75 29.49 -31.76
CA TYR A 364 -3.80 29.38 -32.87
C TYR A 364 -2.49 28.65 -32.54
N SER A 365 -2.45 27.85 -31.46
CA SER A 365 -1.32 26.93 -31.23
C SER A 365 -1.29 25.83 -32.29
N PRO A 366 -0.10 25.51 -32.84
CA PRO A 366 0.06 24.34 -33.69
C PRO A 366 0.03 23.06 -32.83
N VAL A 367 -0.67 22.03 -33.30
CA VAL A 367 -0.68 20.69 -32.68
C VAL A 367 -0.48 19.62 -33.75
N THR A 368 0.30 18.60 -33.43
CA THR A 368 0.51 17.43 -34.28
C THR A 368 -0.07 16.21 -33.58
N LEU A 369 -1.15 15.67 -34.12
CA LEU A 369 -1.81 14.46 -33.63
C LEU A 369 -1.29 13.25 -34.41
N THR A 370 -0.93 12.19 -33.71
CA THR A 370 -0.45 10.93 -34.28
C THR A 370 -1.38 9.82 -33.83
N ALA A 371 -1.98 9.12 -34.80
CA ALA A 371 -2.71 7.90 -34.55
C ALA A 371 -1.74 6.72 -34.60
N ALA A 372 -1.61 5.97 -33.52
CA ALA A 372 -0.80 4.77 -33.45
C ALA A 372 -1.74 3.54 -33.41
N PRO A 373 -1.95 2.83 -34.53
CA PRO A 373 -2.79 1.64 -34.54
C PRO A 373 -2.17 0.54 -33.68
N GLU A 374 -3.01 -0.21 -32.98
CA GLU A 374 -2.61 -1.48 -32.37
C GLU A 374 -2.15 -2.50 -33.45
N PRO A 375 -1.40 -3.56 -33.08
CA PRO A 375 -0.80 -4.49 -34.04
C PRO A 375 -1.75 -5.02 -35.13
N ASN A 376 -3.02 -5.26 -34.77
CA ASN A 376 -4.06 -5.82 -35.65
C ASN A 376 -5.03 -4.79 -36.21
N TYR A 377 -4.77 -3.50 -36.03
CA TYR A 377 -5.60 -2.42 -36.55
C TYR A 377 -4.79 -1.52 -37.48
N GLN A 378 -5.47 -0.85 -38.40
CA GLN A 378 -4.89 0.19 -39.25
C GLN A 378 -5.68 1.47 -39.10
N PHE A 379 -4.97 2.59 -39.07
CA PHE A 379 -5.58 3.91 -39.09
C PHE A 379 -6.29 4.12 -40.43
N VAL A 380 -7.51 4.65 -40.38
CA VAL A 380 -8.34 4.94 -41.56
C VAL A 380 -8.39 6.43 -41.81
N THR A 381 -8.90 7.18 -40.84
CA THR A 381 -9.14 8.62 -40.95
C THR A 381 -9.31 9.23 -39.56
N TRP A 382 -9.13 10.53 -39.45
CA TRP A 382 -9.57 11.35 -38.33
C TRP A 382 -11.05 11.72 -38.51
N THR A 383 -11.79 11.79 -37.42
CA THR A 383 -13.20 12.23 -37.38
C THR A 383 -13.44 13.19 -36.21
N GLY A 384 -14.63 13.78 -36.16
CA GLY A 384 -14.98 14.83 -35.21
C GLY A 384 -14.97 16.18 -35.90
N GLY A 385 -14.24 17.14 -35.35
CA GLY A 385 -14.16 18.50 -35.86
C GLY A 385 -13.35 18.65 -37.16
N VAL A 386 -12.60 17.62 -37.56
CA VAL A 386 -11.96 17.53 -38.89
C VAL A 386 -12.05 16.11 -39.44
N THR A 387 -12.14 15.99 -40.77
CA THR A 387 -12.00 14.71 -41.47
C THR A 387 -10.75 14.73 -42.33
N ASN A 388 -9.79 13.86 -42.01
CA ASN A 388 -8.48 13.85 -42.69
C ASN A 388 -7.87 12.44 -42.66
N THR A 389 -7.09 12.08 -43.68
CA THR A 389 -6.39 10.78 -43.76
C THR A 389 -4.89 10.89 -43.51
N ALA A 390 -4.36 12.10 -43.32
CA ALA A 390 -2.96 12.32 -42.96
C ALA A 390 -2.67 11.85 -41.53
N ASN A 391 -1.58 11.10 -41.35
CA ASN A 391 -1.09 10.67 -40.05
C ASN A 391 0.45 10.71 -40.07
N PRO A 392 1.10 11.59 -39.31
CA PRO A 392 0.53 12.55 -38.35
C PRO A 392 -0.33 13.66 -38.98
N LEU A 393 -1.31 14.16 -38.22
CA LEU A 393 -2.21 15.27 -38.56
C LEU A 393 -1.74 16.55 -37.87
N ASN A 394 -1.44 17.58 -38.66
CA ASN A 394 -1.08 18.91 -38.15
C ASN A 394 -2.29 19.84 -38.19
N LEU A 395 -2.57 20.52 -37.07
CA LEU A 395 -3.70 21.45 -36.91
C LEU A 395 -3.25 22.74 -36.25
N THR A 396 -4.03 23.81 -36.47
CA THR A 396 -3.95 25.07 -35.74
C THR A 396 -5.34 25.38 -35.20
N LEU A 397 -5.49 25.39 -33.88
CA LEU A 397 -6.80 25.44 -33.25
C LEU A 397 -7.26 26.89 -33.05
N GLY A 398 -8.27 27.32 -33.82
CA GLY A 398 -8.90 28.64 -33.66
C GLY A 398 -10.11 28.65 -32.72
N ALA A 399 -10.64 27.47 -32.39
CA ALA A 399 -11.78 27.23 -31.51
C ALA A 399 -11.63 25.83 -30.88
N ASP A 400 -12.50 25.50 -29.93
CA ASP A 400 -12.59 24.17 -29.33
C ASP A 400 -12.80 23.10 -30.42
N LEU A 401 -12.07 21.98 -30.29
CA LEU A 401 -12.07 20.91 -31.27
C LEU A 401 -12.16 19.55 -30.56
N GLU A 402 -13.22 18.81 -30.85
CA GLU A 402 -13.30 17.39 -30.52
C GLU A 402 -12.82 16.56 -31.70
N ILE A 403 -11.93 15.60 -31.48
CA ILE A 403 -11.35 14.79 -32.55
C ILE A 403 -11.10 13.34 -32.08
N SER A 404 -11.28 12.39 -32.98
CA SER A 404 -10.97 10.98 -32.78
C SER A 404 -10.21 10.44 -33.98
N ALA A 405 -9.40 9.40 -33.78
CA ALA A 405 -8.99 8.52 -34.87
C ALA A 405 -10.10 7.50 -35.18
N VAL A 406 -10.07 6.94 -36.38
CA VAL A 406 -10.84 5.75 -36.73
C VAL A 406 -9.86 4.66 -37.09
N PHE A 407 -9.90 3.58 -36.32
CA PHE A 407 -9.12 2.38 -36.57
C PHE A 407 -10.04 1.28 -37.10
N GLN A 408 -9.55 0.54 -38.10
CA GLN A 408 -10.23 -0.66 -38.61
C GLN A 408 -9.34 -1.89 -38.41
N VAL A 409 -9.96 -3.03 -38.15
CA VAL A 409 -9.26 -4.30 -38.03
C VAL A 409 -8.52 -4.60 -39.35
N LYS A 410 -7.23 -4.92 -39.29
CA LYS A 410 -6.41 -5.32 -40.44
C LYS A 410 -6.84 -6.69 -40.98
N LYS A 411 -7.25 -7.60 -40.09
CA LYS A 411 -7.58 -8.99 -40.40
C LYS A 411 -8.50 -9.61 -39.35
N TYR A 412 -9.63 -10.16 -39.77
CA TYR A 412 -10.49 -11.00 -38.93
C TYR A 412 -9.84 -12.35 -38.66
N ILE A 413 -10.17 -12.96 -37.52
CA ILE A 413 -9.77 -14.33 -37.23
C ILE A 413 -10.51 -15.26 -38.19
N ASP A 414 -11.84 -15.14 -38.24
CA ASP A 414 -12.66 -15.92 -39.15
C ASP A 414 -13.81 -15.07 -39.68
N SER A 415 -13.83 -14.88 -40.98
CA SER A 415 -14.94 -14.26 -41.71
C SER A 415 -15.75 -15.32 -42.47
N PHE A 416 -15.56 -16.61 -42.17
CA PHE A 416 -16.23 -17.76 -42.80
C PHE A 416 -16.04 -17.89 -44.32
N GLU A 417 -15.17 -17.07 -44.93
CA GLU A 417 -14.92 -17.03 -46.36
C GLU A 417 -14.25 -18.30 -46.92
N THR A 418 -13.85 -19.23 -46.05
CA THR A 418 -13.51 -20.62 -46.43
C THR A 418 -14.71 -21.41 -46.95
N GLY A 419 -15.94 -20.94 -46.69
CA GLY A 419 -17.19 -21.59 -47.07
C GLY A 419 -17.60 -22.75 -46.14
N ASP A 420 -16.80 -23.01 -45.12
CA ASP A 420 -17.02 -24.00 -44.08
C ASP A 420 -16.29 -23.59 -42.79
N PHE A 421 -16.43 -24.41 -41.74
CA PHE A 421 -15.81 -24.19 -40.44
C PHE A 421 -14.36 -24.70 -40.32
N SER A 422 -13.65 -24.92 -41.44
CA SER A 422 -12.30 -25.51 -41.40
C SER A 422 -11.18 -24.53 -41.05
N ALA A 423 -11.44 -23.22 -41.12
CA ALA A 423 -10.45 -22.18 -40.83
C ALA A 423 -9.97 -22.19 -39.37
N TRP A 424 -10.86 -22.57 -38.44
CA TRP A 424 -10.63 -22.59 -36.99
C TRP A 424 -11.32 -23.80 -36.34
N PRO A 425 -10.97 -24.21 -35.10
CA PRO A 425 -11.48 -25.43 -34.47
C PRO A 425 -12.91 -25.25 -33.93
N TRP A 426 -13.82 -24.84 -34.80
CA TRP A 426 -15.23 -24.71 -34.49
C TRP A 426 -15.86 -26.08 -34.24
N THR A 427 -16.76 -26.15 -33.27
CA THR A 427 -17.58 -27.33 -33.02
C THR A 427 -19.02 -26.91 -32.81
N THR A 428 -19.96 -27.81 -33.09
CA THR A 428 -21.39 -27.50 -32.96
C THR A 428 -22.12 -28.65 -32.28
N THR A 429 -23.14 -28.32 -31.50
CA THR A 429 -23.98 -29.28 -30.77
C THR A 429 -25.44 -28.89 -30.87
N GLY A 430 -26.33 -29.85 -30.62
CA GLY A 430 -27.78 -29.65 -30.69
C GLY A 430 -28.41 -30.61 -31.70
N PRO A 431 -29.75 -30.60 -31.83
CA PRO A 431 -30.47 -31.48 -32.74
C PRO A 431 -30.25 -31.13 -34.22
N SER A 432 -29.89 -29.88 -34.52
CA SER A 432 -29.37 -29.47 -35.82
C SER A 432 -28.10 -28.63 -35.62
N PRO A 433 -27.00 -28.92 -36.33
CA PRO A 433 -25.76 -28.15 -36.20
C PRO A 433 -25.87 -26.77 -36.86
N TRP A 434 -25.03 -25.84 -36.41
CA TRP A 434 -24.73 -24.62 -37.16
C TRP A 434 -24.07 -24.96 -38.50
N LEU A 435 -24.23 -24.07 -39.48
CA LEU A 435 -23.68 -24.22 -40.83
C LEU A 435 -23.18 -22.89 -41.39
N VAL A 436 -22.24 -22.93 -42.33
CA VAL A 436 -21.83 -21.74 -43.11
C VAL A 436 -22.68 -21.64 -44.38
N GLN A 437 -23.21 -20.46 -44.68
CA GLN A 437 -24.12 -20.22 -45.81
C GLN A 437 -23.87 -18.86 -46.47
N SER A 438 -24.44 -18.66 -47.66
CA SER A 438 -24.18 -17.48 -48.52
C SER A 438 -25.40 -16.61 -48.84
N ASN A 439 -26.55 -16.87 -48.21
CA ASN A 439 -27.80 -16.14 -48.45
C ASN A 439 -27.94 -14.89 -47.57
N VAL A 440 -27.55 -14.97 -46.30
CA VAL A 440 -27.63 -13.86 -45.34
C VAL A 440 -26.24 -13.61 -44.79
N VAL A 441 -25.54 -12.62 -45.33
CA VAL A 441 -24.11 -12.37 -45.08
C VAL A 441 -23.91 -10.91 -44.67
N ALA A 442 -22.97 -10.63 -43.76
CA ALA A 442 -22.66 -9.25 -43.37
C ALA A 442 -21.76 -8.62 -44.43
N LEU A 443 -20.60 -9.26 -44.66
CA LEU A 443 -19.57 -8.87 -45.62
C LEU A 443 -19.01 -10.12 -46.29
N GLY A 444 -18.55 -9.99 -47.54
CA GLY A 444 -18.03 -11.15 -48.28
C GLY A 444 -19.12 -12.04 -48.88
N LYS A 445 -18.92 -13.35 -48.83
CA LYS A 445 -19.78 -14.37 -49.46
C LYS A 445 -20.41 -15.33 -48.46
N PHE A 446 -19.90 -15.45 -47.24
CA PHE A 446 -20.31 -16.49 -46.32
C PHE A 446 -20.49 -15.96 -44.90
N ALA A 447 -21.48 -16.48 -44.19
CA ALA A 447 -21.69 -16.24 -42.76
C ALA A 447 -22.19 -17.53 -42.08
N ALA A 448 -21.97 -17.66 -40.77
CA ALA A 448 -22.48 -18.79 -40.00
C ALA A 448 -23.94 -18.57 -39.58
N GLN A 449 -24.76 -19.61 -39.71
CA GLN A 449 -26.18 -19.64 -39.33
C GLN A 449 -26.42 -20.78 -38.34
N SER A 450 -27.30 -20.55 -37.35
CA SER A 450 -27.80 -21.58 -36.45
C SER A 450 -28.50 -22.72 -37.19
N GLY A 451 -28.48 -23.92 -36.60
CA GLY A 451 -29.25 -25.04 -37.13
C GLY A 451 -30.75 -24.79 -37.08
N ALA A 452 -31.48 -25.39 -38.01
CA ALA A 452 -32.95 -25.39 -37.99
C ALA A 452 -33.44 -26.32 -36.88
N ILE A 453 -33.97 -25.72 -35.81
CA ILE A 453 -34.38 -26.43 -34.58
C ILE A 453 -35.88 -26.20 -34.32
N GLY A 454 -36.52 -27.14 -33.62
CA GLY A 454 -37.93 -27.02 -33.22
C GLY A 454 -38.11 -26.35 -31.86
N ASP A 455 -39.38 -26.21 -31.44
CA ASP A 455 -39.76 -25.58 -30.18
C ASP A 455 -39.03 -26.20 -28.97
N SER A 456 -38.61 -25.34 -28.03
CA SER A 456 -37.87 -25.71 -26.82
C SER A 456 -36.53 -26.42 -27.05
N GLN A 457 -35.93 -26.26 -28.24
CA GLN A 457 -34.60 -26.79 -28.56
C GLN A 457 -33.56 -25.68 -28.62
N SER A 458 -32.27 -26.05 -28.61
CA SER A 458 -31.15 -25.14 -28.79
C SER A 458 -30.08 -25.72 -29.73
N SER A 459 -29.48 -24.85 -30.55
CA SER A 459 -28.34 -25.15 -31.41
C SER A 459 -27.16 -24.26 -31.01
N SER A 460 -26.01 -24.86 -30.72
CA SER A 460 -24.81 -24.14 -30.26
C SER A 460 -23.63 -24.28 -31.22
N LEU A 461 -22.86 -23.21 -31.34
CA LEU A 461 -21.56 -23.14 -32.02
C LEU A 461 -20.51 -22.72 -30.99
N PHE A 462 -19.42 -23.47 -30.92
CA PHE A 462 -18.35 -23.27 -29.97
C PHE A 462 -17.03 -23.01 -30.67
N LEU A 463 -16.23 -22.15 -30.06
CA LEU A 463 -14.83 -21.95 -30.40
C LEU A 463 -14.01 -21.93 -29.11
N THR A 464 -13.00 -22.79 -29.02
CA THR A 464 -12.07 -22.80 -27.88
C THR A 464 -10.70 -22.38 -28.36
N LEU A 465 -10.19 -21.25 -27.84
CA LEU A 465 -8.91 -20.68 -28.25
C LEU A 465 -8.14 -20.15 -27.06
N GLN A 466 -6.81 -20.12 -27.20
CA GLN A 466 -5.95 -19.35 -26.32
C GLN A 466 -5.88 -17.91 -26.82
N THR A 467 -6.32 -16.98 -25.99
CA THR A 467 -6.36 -15.53 -26.31
C THR A 467 -5.45 -14.74 -25.39
N GLN A 468 -5.12 -13.53 -25.81
CA GLN A 468 -4.57 -12.47 -24.97
C GLN A 468 -5.71 -11.65 -24.36
N ALA A 469 -5.41 -10.90 -23.31
CA ALA A 469 -6.37 -9.95 -22.77
C ALA A 469 -6.61 -8.86 -23.82
N GLY A 470 -7.86 -8.55 -24.13
CA GLY A 470 -8.18 -7.55 -25.14
C GLY A 470 -9.68 -7.49 -25.47
N THR A 471 -10.00 -6.95 -26.65
CA THR A 471 -11.38 -6.86 -27.14
C THR A 471 -11.63 -7.88 -28.25
N GLY A 472 -12.70 -8.66 -28.14
CA GLY A 472 -13.25 -9.46 -29.22
C GLY A 472 -14.44 -8.75 -29.86
N SER A 473 -14.75 -9.09 -31.12
CA SER A 473 -15.93 -8.60 -31.82
C SER A 473 -16.44 -9.59 -32.86
N PHE A 474 -17.74 -9.59 -33.12
CA PHE A 474 -18.33 -10.27 -34.29
C PHE A 474 -19.55 -9.49 -34.76
N ASP A 475 -19.87 -9.64 -36.04
CA ASP A 475 -21.14 -9.21 -36.58
C ASP A 475 -22.20 -10.28 -36.30
N LEU A 476 -23.41 -9.87 -36.00
CA LEU A 476 -24.54 -10.75 -35.72
C LEU A 476 -25.82 -10.23 -36.34
N ARG A 477 -26.70 -11.16 -36.68
CA ARG A 477 -28.08 -10.86 -37.04
C ARG A 477 -29.00 -11.90 -36.42
N VAL A 478 -30.17 -11.46 -35.97
CA VAL A 478 -31.26 -12.35 -35.59
C VAL A 478 -32.47 -12.05 -36.46
N SER A 479 -33.15 -13.11 -36.88
CA SER A 479 -34.44 -13.07 -37.56
C SER A 479 -35.34 -14.09 -36.89
N SER A 480 -36.14 -13.62 -35.93
CA SER A 480 -36.97 -14.45 -35.05
C SER A 480 -38.12 -13.64 -34.43
N GLU A 481 -38.91 -14.26 -33.57
CA GLU A 481 -39.91 -13.57 -32.76
C GLU A 481 -39.28 -12.70 -31.66
N ALA A 482 -39.69 -11.43 -31.59
CA ALA A 482 -39.16 -10.50 -30.62
C ALA A 482 -39.57 -10.91 -29.19
N GLY A 483 -38.57 -11.20 -28.35
CA GLY A 483 -38.76 -11.59 -26.95
C GLY A 483 -38.88 -13.09 -26.68
N PHE A 484 -38.84 -13.94 -27.71
CA PHE A 484 -39.13 -15.38 -27.57
C PHE A 484 -37.93 -16.25 -27.92
N ASP A 485 -37.53 -16.29 -29.19
CA ASP A 485 -36.34 -17.00 -29.60
C ASP A 485 -35.11 -16.11 -29.48
N TRP A 486 -34.01 -16.65 -28.96
CA TRP A 486 -32.84 -15.86 -28.61
C TRP A 486 -31.58 -16.41 -29.26
N LEU A 487 -30.81 -15.53 -29.90
CA LEU A 487 -29.37 -15.72 -30.06
C LEU A 487 -28.69 -15.22 -28.79
N GLU A 488 -27.87 -16.06 -28.18
CA GLU A 488 -27.16 -15.78 -26.93
C GLU A 488 -25.66 -15.96 -27.13
N PHE A 489 -24.87 -15.06 -26.54
CA PHE A 489 -23.42 -15.18 -26.53
C PHE A 489 -22.91 -15.45 -25.11
N TRP A 490 -22.09 -16.49 -24.99
CA TRP A 490 -21.51 -16.94 -23.72
C TRP A 490 -19.99 -17.00 -23.82
N LEU A 491 -19.33 -16.60 -22.73
CA LEU A 491 -17.89 -16.68 -22.56
C LEU A 491 -17.58 -17.43 -21.27
N ASN A 492 -16.84 -18.54 -21.38
CA ASN A 492 -16.44 -19.39 -20.25
C ASN A 492 -17.64 -19.83 -19.38
N GLY A 493 -18.78 -20.12 -20.02
CA GLY A 493 -20.00 -20.54 -19.34
C GLY A 493 -20.85 -19.39 -18.76
N VAL A 494 -20.44 -18.13 -18.93
CA VAL A 494 -21.20 -16.94 -18.50
C VAL A 494 -21.86 -16.27 -19.70
N ARG A 495 -23.19 -16.08 -19.67
CA ARG A 495 -23.92 -15.37 -20.73
C ARG A 495 -23.64 -13.87 -20.63
N LEU A 496 -23.05 -13.30 -21.68
CA LEU A 496 -22.76 -11.87 -21.75
C LEU A 496 -23.92 -11.07 -22.35
N GLN A 497 -24.57 -11.61 -23.37
CA GLN A 497 -25.66 -10.90 -24.07
C GLN A 497 -26.63 -11.86 -24.79
N ARG A 498 -27.84 -11.37 -25.09
CA ARG A 498 -28.81 -12.05 -25.95
C ARG A 498 -29.60 -11.08 -26.84
N TRP A 499 -30.05 -11.56 -28.00
CA TRP A 499 -30.81 -10.81 -29.00
C TRP A 499 -31.97 -11.65 -29.54
N SER A 500 -33.09 -11.00 -29.84
CA SER A 500 -34.31 -11.60 -30.39
C SER A 500 -34.97 -10.64 -31.37
N GLY A 501 -35.91 -11.09 -32.19
CA GLY A 501 -36.60 -10.24 -33.17
C GLY A 501 -35.87 -10.14 -34.51
N GLU A 502 -36.07 -9.02 -35.20
CA GLU A 502 -35.45 -8.68 -36.50
C GLU A 502 -34.43 -7.55 -36.32
N THR A 503 -33.15 -7.88 -36.15
CA THR A 503 -32.14 -6.90 -35.69
C THR A 503 -31.38 -6.18 -36.81
N GLY A 504 -31.46 -6.67 -38.06
CA GLY A 504 -30.42 -6.37 -39.07
C GLY A 504 -29.04 -6.87 -38.63
N TRP A 505 -27.99 -6.53 -39.37
CA TRP A 505 -26.60 -6.80 -38.96
C TRP A 505 -26.13 -5.77 -37.94
N LEU A 506 -25.66 -6.25 -36.79
CA LEU A 506 -25.12 -5.48 -35.68
C LEU A 506 -23.70 -5.96 -35.39
N ASN A 507 -22.81 -5.07 -34.95
CA ASN A 507 -21.50 -5.45 -34.44
C ASN A 507 -21.54 -5.51 -32.91
N TYR A 508 -21.23 -6.66 -32.31
CA TYR A 508 -21.11 -6.80 -30.87
C TYR A 508 -19.65 -6.94 -30.45
N ARG A 509 -19.28 -6.23 -29.38
CA ARG A 509 -17.92 -6.19 -28.83
C ARG A 509 -17.93 -6.60 -27.35
N PHE A 510 -16.88 -7.28 -26.92
CA PHE A 510 -16.77 -7.82 -25.56
C PHE A 510 -15.31 -7.91 -25.11
N ALA A 511 -15.09 -7.83 -23.80
CA ALA A 511 -13.77 -8.06 -23.21
C ALA A 511 -13.43 -9.55 -23.23
N VAL A 512 -12.20 -9.87 -23.60
CA VAL A 512 -11.65 -11.22 -23.67
C VAL A 512 -10.52 -11.33 -22.65
N PRO A 513 -10.61 -12.22 -21.67
CA PRO A 513 -9.49 -12.52 -20.76
C PRO A 513 -8.31 -13.17 -21.50
N SER A 514 -7.10 -13.03 -20.97
CA SER A 514 -5.98 -13.86 -21.41
C SER A 514 -6.17 -15.32 -20.95
N GLY A 515 -5.65 -16.28 -21.72
CA GLY A 515 -5.72 -17.70 -21.42
C GLY A 515 -6.65 -18.48 -22.36
N VAL A 516 -6.97 -19.72 -21.99
CA VAL A 516 -7.88 -20.57 -22.76
C VAL A 516 -9.32 -20.14 -22.48
N ASN A 517 -10.00 -19.68 -23.52
CA ASN A 517 -11.38 -19.23 -23.45
C ASN A 517 -12.29 -20.09 -24.33
N VAL A 518 -13.51 -20.33 -23.85
CA VAL A 518 -14.58 -21.02 -24.58
C VAL A 518 -15.65 -19.99 -24.94
N PHE A 519 -15.80 -19.74 -26.24
CA PHE A 519 -16.84 -18.88 -26.80
C PHE A 519 -17.98 -19.76 -27.28
N GLU A 520 -19.23 -19.42 -26.93
CA GLU A 520 -20.43 -20.11 -27.39
C GLU A 520 -21.45 -19.12 -27.95
N TRP A 521 -21.92 -19.38 -29.17
CA TRP A 521 -23.09 -18.78 -29.76
C TRP A 521 -24.22 -19.81 -29.75
N ARG A 522 -25.27 -19.53 -29.01
CA ARG A 522 -26.41 -20.43 -28.83
C ARG A 522 -27.67 -19.79 -29.37
N TYR A 523 -28.36 -20.47 -30.27
CA TYR A 523 -29.71 -20.11 -30.66
C TYR A 523 -30.70 -21.03 -29.94
N THR A 524 -31.64 -20.46 -29.21
CA THR A 524 -32.62 -21.18 -28.38
C THR A 524 -34.03 -20.77 -28.76
N LYS A 525 -34.89 -21.75 -29.05
CA LYS A 525 -36.32 -21.51 -29.30
C LYS A 525 -37.16 -21.66 -28.04
N ASP A 526 -38.21 -20.85 -27.93
CA ASP A 526 -39.21 -21.02 -26.88
C ASP A 526 -40.28 -22.06 -27.29
N ALA A 527 -41.41 -22.13 -26.58
CA ALA A 527 -42.41 -23.19 -26.75
C ALA A 527 -43.52 -22.87 -27.77
N ASN A 528 -43.50 -21.73 -28.48
CA ASN A 528 -44.61 -21.36 -29.37
C ASN A 528 -44.17 -20.61 -30.63
N TYR A 529 -44.77 -20.99 -31.76
CA TYR A 529 -44.78 -20.25 -33.04
C TYR A 529 -43.39 -19.97 -33.67
N ALA A 530 -43.40 -19.69 -34.98
CA ALA A 530 -42.20 -19.40 -35.75
C ALA A 530 -42.44 -18.14 -36.59
N ALA A 531 -41.52 -17.18 -36.53
CA ALA A 531 -41.55 -15.98 -37.35
C ALA A 531 -40.16 -15.62 -37.89
N GLY A 532 -40.12 -14.95 -39.04
CA GLY A 532 -38.86 -14.62 -39.71
C GLY A 532 -38.18 -15.87 -40.30
N LEU A 533 -36.85 -15.86 -40.31
CA LEU A 533 -36.02 -17.00 -40.73
C LEU A 533 -35.80 -18.02 -39.60
N ASP A 534 -36.21 -17.68 -38.39
CA ASP A 534 -36.08 -18.51 -37.20
C ASP A 534 -34.63 -18.94 -36.93
N ALA A 535 -33.71 -17.97 -36.99
CA ALA A 535 -32.28 -18.22 -36.94
C ALA A 535 -31.47 -17.04 -36.37
N GLY A 536 -30.34 -17.40 -35.76
CA GLY A 536 -29.23 -16.50 -35.45
C GLY A 536 -28.08 -16.65 -36.45
N PHE A 537 -27.44 -15.55 -36.79
CA PHE A 537 -26.31 -15.48 -37.72
C PHE A 537 -25.13 -14.77 -37.06
N ILE A 538 -23.91 -15.21 -37.37
CA ILE A 538 -22.67 -14.49 -37.03
C ILE A 538 -21.73 -14.40 -38.22
N ASP A 539 -20.93 -13.33 -38.25
CA ASP A 539 -19.96 -13.05 -39.31
C ASP A 539 -18.76 -12.24 -38.76
N ASP A 540 -17.66 -12.16 -39.51
CA ASP A 540 -16.50 -11.30 -39.23
C ASP A 540 -15.99 -11.36 -37.76
N LEU A 541 -15.72 -12.58 -37.27
CA LEU A 541 -15.19 -12.79 -35.92
C LEU A 541 -13.75 -12.32 -35.80
N TYR A 542 -13.53 -11.45 -34.82
CA TYR A 542 -12.22 -11.07 -34.30
C TYR A 542 -12.10 -11.47 -32.83
N LEU A 543 -10.97 -12.08 -32.47
CA LEU A 543 -10.53 -12.26 -31.09
C LEU A 543 -9.07 -11.81 -30.97
N PRO A 544 -8.63 -11.38 -29.78
CA PRO A 544 -7.23 -11.04 -29.55
C PRO A 544 -6.41 -12.33 -29.36
N VAL A 545 -6.15 -13.08 -30.43
CA VAL A 545 -5.23 -14.23 -30.38
C VAL A 545 -3.79 -13.74 -30.49
N GLY A 546 -2.92 -14.24 -29.63
CA GLY A 546 -1.49 -13.97 -29.75
C GLY A 546 -0.96 -14.57 -31.05
N GLY A 547 -0.22 -13.78 -31.84
CA GLY A 547 0.22 -14.16 -33.18
C GLY A 547 0.80 -15.58 -33.26
N THR A 548 0.39 -16.32 -34.30
CA THR A 548 0.95 -17.58 -34.83
C THR A 548 1.91 -18.33 -33.89
N GLY A 549 1.42 -18.83 -32.77
CA GLY A 549 2.20 -19.60 -31.80
C GLY A 549 1.54 -20.95 -31.61
N THR A 550 2.16 -22.00 -32.15
CA THR A 550 1.85 -23.39 -31.84
C THR A 550 1.71 -23.58 -30.34
N ALA A 551 0.52 -23.96 -29.87
CA ALA A 551 0.37 -24.51 -28.53
C ALA A 551 1.27 -25.75 -28.47
N ASN A 552 2.38 -25.66 -27.72
CA ASN A 552 3.21 -26.83 -27.39
C ASN A 552 2.43 -27.68 -26.39
N LEU A 553 1.46 -28.43 -26.89
CA LEU A 553 0.84 -29.51 -26.14
C LEU A 553 1.88 -30.62 -25.97
N THR A 554 2.09 -31.07 -24.74
CA THR A 554 2.90 -32.28 -24.50
C THR A 554 2.23 -33.46 -25.20
N PRO A 555 2.94 -34.25 -26.03
CA PRO A 555 2.33 -35.38 -26.74
C PRO A 555 1.71 -36.39 -25.79
N GLN A 556 0.45 -36.74 -26.00
CA GLN A 556 -0.28 -37.73 -25.21
C GLN A 556 -1.11 -38.64 -26.12
N ILE A 557 -1.22 -39.91 -25.74
CA ILE A 557 -2.14 -40.88 -26.37
C ILE A 557 -3.13 -41.37 -25.32
N GLY A 558 -4.42 -41.27 -25.65
CA GLY A 558 -5.53 -41.75 -24.84
C GLY A 558 -6.24 -42.91 -25.52
N LEU A 559 -6.74 -43.86 -24.72
CA LEU A 559 -7.53 -44.99 -25.18
C LEU A 559 -8.85 -45.03 -24.42
N THR A 560 -9.95 -45.00 -25.17
CA THR A 560 -11.31 -45.20 -24.64
C THR A 560 -12.04 -46.23 -25.50
N PHE A 561 -13.19 -46.74 -25.04
CA PHE A 561 -13.99 -47.70 -25.79
C PHE A 561 -15.37 -47.13 -26.10
N LEU A 562 -15.79 -47.25 -27.36
CA LEU A 562 -17.14 -46.91 -27.79
C LEU A 562 -18.15 -47.95 -27.28
N PRO A 563 -19.47 -47.64 -27.22
CA PRO A 563 -20.50 -48.56 -26.74
C PRO A 563 -20.57 -49.93 -27.45
N ALA A 564 -19.98 -50.06 -28.64
CA ALA A 564 -19.84 -51.32 -29.38
C ALA A 564 -18.53 -52.10 -29.09
N GLY A 565 -17.75 -51.68 -28.08
CA GLY A 565 -16.47 -52.31 -27.70
C GLY A 565 -15.28 -51.97 -28.61
N LEU A 566 -15.47 -51.09 -29.61
CA LEU A 566 -14.38 -50.64 -30.48
C LEU A 566 -13.51 -49.59 -29.79
N PRO A 567 -12.17 -49.69 -29.88
CA PRO A 567 -11.27 -48.71 -29.28
C PRO A 567 -11.27 -47.40 -30.07
N LEU A 568 -11.47 -46.28 -29.36
CA LEU A 568 -11.25 -44.92 -29.83
C LEU A 568 -9.91 -44.42 -29.29
N ILE A 569 -8.97 -44.22 -30.20
CA ILE A 569 -7.63 -43.71 -29.90
C ILE A 569 -7.63 -42.20 -30.11
N THR A 570 -7.22 -41.45 -29.09
CA THR A 570 -7.05 -39.99 -29.17
C THR A 570 -5.57 -39.67 -29.10
N VAL A 571 -5.05 -38.94 -30.08
CA VAL A 571 -3.65 -38.47 -30.11
C VAL A 571 -3.65 -36.96 -29.98
N GLN A 572 -3.02 -36.45 -28.93
CA GLN A 572 -2.81 -35.02 -28.66
C GLN A 572 -1.32 -34.68 -28.77
N GLY A 573 -0.98 -33.49 -29.22
CA GLY A 573 0.41 -33.05 -29.37
C GLY A 573 0.52 -31.72 -30.11
N PRO A 574 1.74 -31.25 -30.42
CA PRO A 574 1.94 -29.98 -31.09
C PRO A 574 1.13 -29.89 -32.39
N VAL A 575 0.48 -28.75 -32.59
CA VAL A 575 -0.36 -28.51 -33.77
C VAL A 575 0.50 -28.59 -35.04
N ASN A 576 -0.05 -29.18 -36.10
CA ASN A 576 0.63 -29.46 -37.37
C ASN A 576 1.76 -30.50 -37.28
N GLN A 577 1.94 -31.16 -36.13
CA GLN A 577 2.86 -32.29 -36.02
C GLN A 577 2.25 -33.52 -36.71
N LEU A 578 3.02 -34.11 -37.62
CA LEU A 578 2.66 -35.38 -38.24
C LEU A 578 2.87 -36.52 -37.23
N TYR A 579 1.89 -37.41 -37.12
CA TYR A 579 1.95 -38.63 -36.32
C TYR A 579 1.65 -39.87 -37.15
N TYR A 580 2.45 -40.91 -36.92
CA TYR A 580 2.22 -42.27 -37.40
C TYR A 580 1.61 -43.09 -36.26
N LEU A 581 0.31 -43.36 -36.34
CA LEU A 581 -0.36 -44.27 -35.41
C LEU A 581 -0.15 -45.72 -35.86
N GLN A 582 0.33 -46.56 -34.94
CA GLN A 582 0.64 -47.95 -35.20
C GLN A 582 -0.01 -48.86 -34.16
N GLY A 583 -0.39 -50.06 -34.60
CA GLY A 583 -0.91 -51.13 -33.77
C GLY A 583 0.07 -52.30 -33.70
N SER A 584 0.11 -53.00 -32.57
CA SER A 584 0.89 -54.22 -32.37
C SER A 584 0.10 -55.24 -31.55
N VAL A 585 0.50 -56.51 -31.67
CA VAL A 585 -0.01 -57.62 -30.84
C VAL A 585 1.05 -58.17 -29.88
N ASP A 586 2.33 -57.79 -30.05
CA ASP A 586 3.49 -58.38 -29.36
C ASP A 586 4.51 -57.34 -28.86
N LEU A 587 4.27 -56.05 -29.07
CA LEU A 587 5.18 -54.91 -28.83
C LEU A 587 6.49 -54.90 -29.66
N GLN A 588 6.71 -55.91 -30.50
CA GLN A 588 7.92 -56.04 -31.33
C GLN A 588 7.62 -55.64 -32.78
N THR A 589 6.53 -56.18 -33.33
CA THR A 589 6.09 -55.94 -34.70
C THR A 589 4.98 -54.91 -34.71
N TRP A 590 5.21 -53.79 -35.40
CA TRP A 590 4.27 -52.66 -35.44
C TRP A 590 3.73 -52.45 -36.85
N THR A 591 2.41 -52.53 -36.99
CA THR A 591 1.69 -52.30 -38.26
C THR A 591 1.13 -50.88 -38.29
N PRO A 592 1.32 -50.12 -39.40
CA PRO A 592 0.67 -48.82 -39.57
C PRO A 592 -0.86 -48.92 -39.53
N LEU A 593 -1.50 -47.99 -38.83
CA LEU A 593 -2.95 -47.84 -38.77
C LEU A 593 -3.41 -46.60 -39.54
N VAL A 594 -2.89 -45.44 -39.16
CA VAL A 594 -3.16 -44.17 -39.83
C VAL A 594 -1.97 -43.23 -39.67
N THR A 595 -1.75 -42.39 -40.68
CA THR A 595 -0.86 -41.24 -40.60
C THR A 595 -1.73 -40.00 -40.63
N ASN A 596 -1.63 -39.16 -39.60
CA ASN A 596 -2.41 -37.93 -39.56
C ASN A 596 -1.64 -36.79 -38.89
N VAL A 597 -2.05 -35.57 -39.19
CA VAL A 597 -1.49 -34.36 -38.59
C VAL A 597 -2.36 -33.95 -37.41
N ALA A 598 -1.74 -33.67 -36.25
CA ALA A 598 -2.47 -33.21 -35.08
C ALA A 598 -3.03 -31.80 -35.29
N GLY A 599 -4.35 -31.66 -35.16
CA GLY A 599 -5.01 -30.36 -35.07
C GLY A 599 -4.85 -29.75 -33.68
N LEU A 600 -5.52 -28.61 -33.45
CA LEU A 600 -5.53 -27.91 -32.15
C LEU A 600 -6.02 -28.77 -30.97
N ALA A 601 -6.92 -29.72 -31.23
CA ALA A 601 -7.37 -30.73 -30.28
C ALA A 601 -6.89 -32.14 -30.66
N GLY A 602 -5.73 -32.25 -31.31
CA GLY A 602 -5.17 -33.52 -31.76
C GLY A 602 -5.98 -34.15 -32.90
N PHE A 603 -6.00 -35.49 -32.96
CA PHE A 603 -6.91 -36.25 -33.83
C PHE A 603 -7.38 -37.53 -33.14
N GLN A 604 -8.50 -38.08 -33.62
CA GLN A 604 -9.05 -39.34 -33.15
C GLN A 604 -9.07 -40.39 -34.26
N PHE A 605 -8.90 -41.65 -33.89
CA PHE A 605 -8.97 -42.79 -34.80
C PHE A 605 -9.66 -43.96 -34.12
N VAL A 606 -10.62 -44.58 -34.81
CA VAL A 606 -11.22 -45.85 -34.39
C VAL A 606 -10.50 -46.96 -35.14
N ASP A 607 -9.99 -47.99 -34.44
CA ASP A 607 -9.40 -49.17 -35.09
C ASP A 607 -10.48 -50.21 -35.40
N PRO A 608 -10.97 -50.30 -36.66
CA PRO A 608 -12.08 -51.19 -36.99
C PRO A 608 -11.67 -52.66 -37.02
N GLN A 609 -10.36 -52.96 -36.99
CA GLN A 609 -9.83 -54.31 -37.04
C GLN A 609 -9.45 -54.84 -35.64
N ALA A 610 -9.59 -54.02 -34.59
CA ALA A 610 -9.16 -54.36 -33.24
C ALA A 610 -9.75 -55.68 -32.72
N THR A 611 -11.01 -55.98 -33.07
CA THR A 611 -11.72 -57.20 -32.67
C THR A 611 -11.20 -58.48 -33.32
N ASN A 612 -10.37 -58.38 -34.37
CA ASN A 612 -9.71 -59.53 -34.99
C ASN A 612 -8.49 -60.01 -34.21
N TYR A 613 -8.11 -59.31 -33.12
CA TYR A 613 -6.94 -59.62 -32.32
C TYR A 613 -7.34 -59.81 -30.84
N PRO A 614 -6.79 -60.85 -30.16
CA PRO A 614 -7.10 -61.09 -28.74
C PRO A 614 -6.50 -60.02 -27.80
N ALA A 615 -5.45 -59.32 -28.25
CA ALA A 615 -4.90 -58.15 -27.58
C ALA A 615 -4.35 -57.19 -28.64
N ARG A 616 -4.54 -55.88 -28.43
CA ARG A 616 -4.10 -54.83 -29.36
C ARG A 616 -3.47 -53.68 -28.58
N LEU A 617 -2.25 -53.31 -28.94
CA LEU A 617 -1.48 -52.23 -28.33
C LEU A 617 -1.28 -51.10 -29.33
N TYR A 618 -1.24 -49.86 -28.85
CA TYR A 618 -1.17 -48.66 -29.69
C TYR A 618 0.01 -47.78 -29.32
N ARG A 619 0.64 -47.16 -30.32
CA ARG A 619 1.59 -46.06 -30.14
C ARG A 619 1.43 -45.04 -31.25
N ALA A 620 1.71 -43.78 -30.94
CA ALA A 620 1.82 -42.70 -31.91
C ALA A 620 3.28 -42.23 -31.95
N LEU A 621 3.88 -42.20 -33.14
CA LEU A 621 5.24 -41.73 -33.36
C LEU A 621 5.20 -40.40 -34.10
N ALA A 622 5.91 -39.40 -33.59
CA ALA A 622 6.26 -38.21 -34.37
C ALA A 622 7.66 -38.45 -34.98
N PRO A 623 7.89 -38.11 -36.26
CA PRO A 623 9.21 -38.18 -36.89
C PRO A 623 10.22 -37.20 -36.30
#